data_AF-A0A4Q0IAQ2-F1
#
_entry.id   AF-A0A4Q0IAQ2-F1
#
_cell.length_a   1.000
_cell.length_b   1.000
_cell.length_c   1.000
_cell.angle_alpha   90.00
_cell.angle_beta   90.00
_cell.angle_gamma   90.00
#
_symmetry.space_group_name_H-M   'P 1'
#
loop_
_entity.id
_entity.type
_entity.pdbx_description
1 polymer ?
#
loop_
_entity_poly.entity_id
_entity_poly.type
_entity_poly.pdbx_seq_one_letter_code
_entity_poly.pdbx_strand_id
1 'polypeptide(L)'
;VNAAEFGELIDPFDGLADLDDQLIRTPLDPDVTFSDDPLRMMRAIRFATQLGFSIVPETFDAIARNAYRIGIISRERIADELMKIMASPMPSIGWELLAKCGLLIHILPELDAMRGVETVNGRGHKDNFYH
;
A
#
# COMPACT_ATOMS: atom_id res chain seq x y z
N VAL A 1 9.64 36.38 9.06
CA VAL A 1 10.18 35.02 9.26
C VAL A 1 10.45 34.89 10.75
N ASN A 2 9.79 33.97 11.47
CA ASN A 2 10.06 33.76 12.90
C ASN A 2 11.48 33.19 13.04
N ALA A 3 12.44 34.04 13.38
CA ALA A 3 13.85 33.65 13.51
C ALA A 3 14.11 32.72 14.71
N ALA A 4 13.20 32.66 15.68
CA ALA A 4 13.35 31.87 16.89
C ALA A 4 13.02 30.37 16.71
N GLU A 5 12.16 30.02 15.75
CA GLU A 5 11.64 28.67 15.52
C GLU A 5 12.14 28.09 14.18
N PHE A 6 13.06 28.78 13.50
CA PHE A 6 13.57 28.35 12.20
C PHE A 6 14.43 27.09 12.36
N GLY A 7 13.95 25.97 11.82
CA GLY A 7 14.61 24.67 11.90
C GLY A 7 14.10 23.77 13.04
N GLU A 8 13.09 24.21 13.79
CA GLU A 8 12.41 23.36 14.77
C GLU A 8 11.57 22.29 14.05
N LEU A 9 11.78 21.03 14.41
CA LEU A 9 11.00 19.91 13.90
C LEU A 9 9.78 19.70 14.80
N ILE A 10 8.59 19.86 14.24
CA ILE A 10 7.33 19.59 14.94
C ILE A 10 6.84 18.21 14.52
N ASP A 11 6.86 17.26 15.46
CA ASP A 11 6.41 15.88 15.25
C ASP A 11 5.30 15.48 16.24
N PRO A 12 4.03 15.81 15.95
CA PRO A 12 2.92 15.53 16.85
C PRO A 12 2.44 14.08 16.83
N PHE A 13 2.95 13.24 15.91
CA PHE A 13 2.48 11.87 15.69
C PHE A 13 3.59 10.81 15.75
N ASP A 14 4.78 11.18 16.25
CA ASP A 14 5.95 10.30 16.38
C ASP A 14 6.43 9.71 15.04
N GLY A 15 6.33 10.52 13.98
CA GLY A 15 6.75 10.15 12.63
C GLY A 15 8.25 9.93 12.49
N LEU A 16 9.08 10.51 13.36
CA LEU A 16 10.51 10.20 13.42
C LEU A 16 10.77 8.77 13.90
N ALA A 17 10.04 8.31 14.91
CA ALA A 17 10.17 6.94 15.39
C ALA A 17 9.68 5.95 14.33
N ASP A 18 8.52 6.21 13.70
CA ASP A 18 8.03 5.39 12.59
C ASP A 18 9.03 5.37 11.40
N LEU A 19 9.77 6.46 11.16
CA LEU A 19 10.79 6.51 10.12
C LEU A 19 12.02 5.64 10.47
N ASP A 20 12.47 5.66 11.72
CA ASP A 20 13.56 4.83 12.23
C ASP A 20 13.19 3.34 12.21
N ASP A 21 11.95 3.03 12.61
CA ASP A 21 11.39 1.67 12.62
C ASP A 21 10.93 1.19 11.23
N GLN A 22 11.04 2.03 10.19
CA GLN A 22 10.62 1.73 8.82
C GLN A 22 9.15 1.30 8.72
N LEU A 23 8.27 2.04 9.38
CA LEU A 23 6.83 1.77 9.47
C LEU A 23 6.00 2.75 8.63
N ILE A 24 4.94 2.22 8.01
CA ILE A 24 3.88 3.00 7.38
C ILE A 24 2.65 2.93 8.28
N ARG A 25 2.25 4.10 8.79
CA ARG A 25 1.12 4.31 9.69
C ARG A 25 0.30 5.51 9.24
N THR A 26 -1.00 5.51 9.52
CA THR A 26 -1.84 6.72 9.40
C THR A 26 -1.77 7.56 10.68
N PRO A 27 -1.69 8.90 10.59
CA PRO A 27 -1.59 9.76 11.77
C PRO A 27 -2.86 9.77 12.64
N LEU A 28 -3.99 9.39 12.05
CA LEU A 28 -5.28 9.24 12.70
C LEU A 28 -5.80 7.82 12.49
N ASP A 29 -7.00 7.55 13.00
CA ASP A 29 -7.73 6.31 12.76
C ASP A 29 -7.67 5.91 11.26
N PRO A 30 -7.16 4.70 10.94
CA PRO A 30 -6.98 4.28 9.56
C PRO A 30 -8.29 4.18 8.77
N ASP A 31 -9.38 3.72 9.39
CA ASP A 31 -10.68 3.58 8.74
C ASP A 31 -11.24 4.96 8.36
N VAL A 32 -11.10 5.96 9.23
CA VAL A 32 -11.44 7.36 8.91
C VAL A 32 -10.55 7.91 7.79
N THR A 33 -9.24 7.66 7.87
CA THR A 33 -8.26 8.15 6.88
C THR A 33 -8.55 7.63 5.47
N PHE A 34 -8.87 6.34 5.34
CA PHE A 34 -9.24 5.72 4.06
C PHE A 34 -10.66 6.05 3.64
N SER A 35 -11.53 6.36 4.61
CA SER A 35 -12.86 6.84 4.29
C SER A 35 -12.84 8.21 3.61
N ASP A 36 -11.97 9.11 4.06
CA ASP A 36 -11.85 10.45 3.49
C ASP A 36 -11.20 10.45 2.10
N ASP A 37 -10.17 9.60 1.89
CA ASP A 37 -9.53 9.43 0.58
C ASP A 37 -9.10 7.97 0.37
N PRO A 38 -9.93 7.15 -0.30
CA PRO A 38 -9.61 5.75 -0.57
C PRO A 38 -8.31 5.53 -1.36
N LEU A 39 -7.81 6.51 -2.12
CA LEU A 39 -6.53 6.37 -2.82
C LEU A 39 -5.34 6.23 -1.85
N ARG A 40 -5.49 6.66 -0.59
CA ARG A 40 -4.45 6.49 0.43
C ARG A 40 -4.10 5.03 0.70
N MET A 41 -5.04 4.09 0.47
CA MET A 41 -4.75 2.66 0.58
C MET A 41 -3.70 2.21 -0.46
N MET A 42 -3.88 2.65 -1.72
CA MET A 42 -2.90 2.40 -2.79
C MET A 42 -1.56 3.06 -2.49
N ARG A 43 -1.58 4.28 -1.95
CA ARG A 43 -0.36 5.01 -1.58
C ARG A 43 0.40 4.33 -0.45
N ALA A 44 -0.28 3.77 0.55
CA ALA A 44 0.35 3.03 1.63
C ALA A 44 1.14 1.84 1.08
N ILE A 45 0.53 1.05 0.18
CA ILE A 45 1.19 -0.07 -0.49
C ILE A 45 2.35 0.42 -1.37
N ARG A 46 2.16 1.51 -2.12
CA ARG A 46 3.24 2.13 -2.90
C ARG A 46 4.43 2.49 -2.02
N PHE A 47 4.20 3.19 -0.90
CA PHE A 47 5.29 3.61 -0.02
C PHE A 47 5.99 2.43 0.64
N ALA A 48 5.25 1.43 1.11
CA ALA A 48 5.81 0.18 1.62
C ALA A 48 6.73 -0.48 0.56
N THR A 49 6.28 -0.54 -0.69
CA THR A 49 7.04 -1.13 -1.80
C THR A 49 8.26 -0.30 -2.19
N GLN A 50 8.12 1.02 -2.28
CA GLN A 50 9.19 1.92 -2.73
C GLN A 50 10.29 2.11 -1.69
N LEU A 51 9.92 2.17 -0.41
CA LEU A 51 10.83 2.45 0.69
C LEU A 51 11.34 1.16 1.37
N GLY A 52 10.71 0.01 1.10
CA GLY A 52 10.99 -1.24 1.81
C GLY A 52 10.46 -1.23 3.25
N PHE A 53 9.41 -0.44 3.52
CA PHE A 53 8.84 -0.25 4.85
C PHE A 53 7.71 -1.25 5.09
N SER A 54 7.42 -1.54 6.35
CA SER A 54 6.30 -2.41 6.75
C SER A 54 5.06 -1.57 7.08
N ILE A 55 3.88 -2.01 6.63
CA ILE A 55 2.61 -1.38 7.03
C ILE A 55 2.23 -1.96 8.38
N VAL A 56 1.92 -1.11 9.36
CA VAL A 56 1.52 -1.59 10.70
C VAL A 56 0.21 -2.41 10.61
N PRO A 57 0.03 -3.46 11.43
CA PRO A 57 -1.10 -4.39 11.29
C PRO A 57 -2.47 -3.70 11.27
N GLU A 58 -2.68 -2.75 12.17
CA GLU A 58 -3.94 -2.00 12.26
C GLU A 58 -4.28 -1.24 10.96
N THR A 59 -3.27 -0.58 10.37
CA THR A 59 -3.40 0.14 9.09
C THR A 59 -3.64 -0.85 7.95
N PHE A 60 -2.95 -1.99 7.94
CA PHE A 60 -3.12 -3.00 6.90
C PHE A 60 -4.52 -3.64 6.94
N ASP A 61 -5.01 -3.98 8.14
CA ASP A 61 -6.33 -4.55 8.33
C ASP A 61 -7.43 -3.55 7.92
N ALA A 62 -7.22 -2.26 8.19
CA ALA A 62 -8.12 -1.19 7.74
C ALA A 62 -8.14 -1.04 6.22
N ILE A 63 -7.00 -1.21 5.52
CA ILE A 63 -6.98 -1.28 4.06
C ILE A 63 -7.89 -2.42 3.59
N ALA A 64 -7.77 -3.62 4.19
CA ALA A 64 -8.56 -4.76 3.79
C ALA A 64 -10.06 -4.54 4.01
N ARG A 65 -10.46 -3.97 5.16
CA ARG A 65 -11.86 -3.61 5.44
C ARG A 65 -12.44 -2.59 4.46
N ASN A 66 -11.61 -1.64 4.02
CA ASN A 66 -12.05 -0.55 3.14
C ASN A 66 -11.75 -0.79 1.66
N ALA A 67 -11.20 -1.94 1.27
CA ALA A 67 -10.73 -2.20 -0.09
C ALA A 67 -11.79 -1.93 -1.16
N TYR A 68 -13.06 -2.27 -0.88
CA TYR A 68 -14.20 -2.04 -1.78
C TYR A 68 -14.39 -0.56 -2.16
N ARG A 69 -13.95 0.36 -1.29
CA ARG A 69 -14.09 1.81 -1.50
C ARG A 69 -13.19 2.32 -2.60
N ILE A 70 -12.16 1.58 -3.01
CA ILE A 70 -11.31 2.00 -4.13
C ILE A 70 -12.11 2.19 -5.42
N GLY A 71 -13.28 1.55 -5.55
CA GLY A 71 -14.16 1.68 -6.71
C GLY A 71 -14.73 3.09 -6.94
N ILE A 72 -14.68 3.99 -5.95
CA ILE A 72 -15.10 5.39 -6.13
C ILE A 72 -13.98 6.28 -6.70
N ILE A 73 -12.75 5.77 -6.77
CA ILE A 73 -11.60 6.48 -7.31
C ILE A 73 -11.51 6.29 -8.82
N SER A 74 -11.09 7.33 -9.54
CA SER A 74 -10.90 7.24 -10.98
C SER A 74 -9.83 6.22 -11.35
N ARG A 75 -10.04 5.52 -12.48
CA ARG A 75 -9.12 4.48 -12.95
C ARG A 75 -7.75 5.03 -13.29
N GLU A 76 -7.66 6.27 -13.76
CA GLU A 76 -6.39 6.94 -14.07
C GLU A 76 -5.54 7.12 -12.80
N ARG A 77 -6.16 7.58 -11.70
CA ARG A 77 -5.44 7.73 -10.42
C ARG A 77 -4.98 6.41 -9.85
N ILE A 78 -5.79 5.35 -10.00
CA ILE A 78 -5.40 3.99 -9.60
C ILE A 78 -4.24 3.50 -10.47
N ALA A 79 -4.32 3.69 -11.78
CA ALA A 79 -3.26 3.31 -12.73
C ALA A 79 -1.95 4.05 -12.44
N ASP A 80 -2.00 5.34 -12.11
CA ASP A 80 -0.82 6.12 -11.71
C ASP A 80 -0.13 5.55 -10.47
N GLU A 81 -0.89 5.11 -9.47
CA GLU A 81 -0.32 4.47 -8.27
C GLU A 81 0.25 3.08 -8.59
N LEU A 82 -0.44 2.28 -9.41
CA LEU A 82 0.07 0.99 -9.88
C LEU A 82 1.37 1.14 -10.68
N MET A 83 1.46 2.11 -11.58
CA MET A 83 2.69 2.36 -12.36
C MET A 83 3.86 2.70 -11.44
N LYS A 84 3.63 3.44 -10.35
CA LYS A 84 4.67 3.75 -9.37
C LYS A 84 5.09 2.55 -8.53
N ILE A 85 4.17 1.63 -8.23
CA ILE A 85 4.49 0.33 -7.62
C ILE A 85 5.35 -0.49 -8.59
N MET A 86 4.97 -0.54 -9.87
CA MET A 86 5.71 -1.25 -10.92
C MET A 86 7.11 -0.69 -11.17
N ALA A 87 7.31 0.62 -10.98
CA ALA A 87 8.60 1.26 -11.13
C ALA A 87 9.50 1.15 -9.87
N SER A 88 9.03 0.50 -8.80
CA SER A 88 9.83 0.30 -7.58
C SER A 88 10.94 -0.75 -7.78
N PRO A 89 11.96 -0.79 -6.92
CA PRO A 89 13.04 -1.78 -7.01
C PRO A 89 12.57 -3.24 -6.91
N MET A 90 11.49 -3.50 -6.16
CA MET A 90 10.92 -4.84 -5.97
C MET A 90 9.39 -4.80 -6.06
N PRO A 91 8.82 -4.71 -7.28
CA PRO A 91 7.38 -4.56 -7.49
C PRO A 91 6.53 -5.72 -6.96
N SER A 92 7.14 -6.91 -6.84
CA SER A 92 6.47 -8.11 -6.35
C SER A 92 5.93 -7.97 -4.93
N ILE A 93 6.62 -7.23 -4.07
CA ILE A 93 6.13 -6.88 -2.71
C ILE A 93 4.80 -6.15 -2.83
N GLY A 94 4.70 -5.16 -3.73
CA GLY A 94 3.47 -4.39 -3.94
C GLY A 94 2.32 -5.26 -4.43
N TRP A 95 2.57 -6.17 -5.38
CA TRP A 95 1.57 -7.12 -5.86
C TRP A 95 1.12 -8.13 -4.79
N GLU A 96 2.04 -8.54 -3.92
CA GLU A 96 1.72 -9.41 -2.80
C GLU A 96 0.80 -8.69 -1.81
N LEU A 97 1.14 -7.45 -1.42
CA LEU A 97 0.34 -6.63 -0.52
C LEU A 97 -1.04 -6.32 -1.10
N LEU A 98 -1.14 -5.93 -2.37
CA LEU A 98 -2.40 -5.65 -3.07
C LEU A 98 -3.37 -6.82 -3.02
N ALA A 99 -2.85 -8.04 -3.21
CA ALA A 99 -3.67 -9.24 -3.15
C ALA A 99 -4.01 -9.63 -1.72
N LYS A 100 -3.05 -9.59 -0.78
CA LYS A 100 -3.28 -9.94 0.63
C LYS A 100 -4.37 -9.08 1.27
N CYS A 101 -4.44 -7.80 0.94
CA CYS A 101 -5.49 -6.90 1.44
C CYS A 101 -6.76 -6.89 0.59
N GLY A 102 -6.85 -7.67 -0.49
CA GLY A 102 -8.04 -7.75 -1.34
C GLY A 102 -8.26 -6.56 -2.28
N LEU A 103 -7.39 -5.55 -2.30
CA LEU A 103 -7.47 -4.45 -3.27
C LEU A 103 -7.35 -4.93 -4.71
N LEU A 104 -6.56 -5.98 -4.96
CA LEU A 104 -6.35 -6.51 -6.31
C LEU A 104 -7.66 -6.94 -6.98
N ILE A 105 -8.58 -7.54 -6.22
CA ILE A 105 -9.90 -7.97 -6.69
C ILE A 105 -10.72 -6.79 -7.26
N HIS A 106 -10.56 -5.61 -6.67
CA HIS A 106 -11.31 -4.42 -7.07
C HIS A 106 -10.66 -3.66 -8.24
N ILE A 107 -9.35 -3.84 -8.45
CA ILE A 107 -8.58 -3.05 -9.41
C ILE A 107 -8.29 -3.83 -10.70
N LEU A 108 -7.90 -5.11 -10.57
CA LEU A 108 -7.57 -6.03 -11.66
C LEU A 108 -8.12 -7.44 -11.33
N PRO A 109 -9.45 -7.63 -11.36
CA PRO A 109 -10.07 -8.92 -11.02
C PRO A 109 -9.58 -10.08 -11.88
N GLU A 110 -9.24 -9.82 -13.15
CA GLU A 110 -8.71 -10.83 -14.07
C GLU A 110 -7.35 -11.36 -13.60
N LEU A 111 -6.50 -10.48 -13.04
CA LEU A 111 -5.18 -10.86 -12.54
C LEU A 111 -5.28 -11.64 -11.23
N ASP A 112 -6.21 -11.27 -10.35
CA ASP A 112 -6.48 -12.01 -9.12
C ASP A 112 -6.95 -13.45 -9.41
N ALA A 113 -7.84 -13.61 -10.40
CA ALA A 113 -8.34 -14.92 -10.82
C ALA A 113 -7.23 -15.86 -11.32
N MET A 114 -6.17 -15.32 -11.94
CA MET A 114 -5.04 -16.12 -12.42
C MET A 114 -4.18 -16.68 -11.28
N ARG A 115 -4.04 -15.97 -10.16
CA ARG A 115 -3.29 -16.44 -8.98
C ARG A 115 -3.93 -17.71 -8.37
N GLY A 116 -5.25 -17.78 -8.37
CA GLY A 116 -5.99 -18.96 -7.90
C GLY A 116 -5.72 -20.22 -8.72
N VAL A 117 -5.35 -20.08 -10.00
CA VAL A 117 -5.11 -21.21 -10.92
C VAL A 117 -3.74 -21.86 -10.70
N GLU A 118 -2.70 -21.08 -10.35
CA GLU A 118 -1.36 -21.62 -10.08
C GLU A 118 -1.35 -22.54 -8.84
N THR A 119 -2.24 -22.29 -7.88
CA THR A 119 -2.28 -23.04 -6.62
C THR A 119 -2.94 -24.42 -6.78
N VAL A 120 -3.65 -24.70 -7.89
CA VAL A 120 -4.42 -25.95 -8.07
C VAL A 120 -3.58 -27.13 -8.59
N ASN A 121 -2.35 -26.90 -9.08
CA ASN A 121 -1.58 -27.94 -9.79
C ASN A 121 -0.26 -28.39 -9.15
N GLY A 122 0.03 -28.05 -7.89
CA GLY A 122 1.05 -28.72 -7.06
C GLY A 122 2.47 -28.85 -7.66
N ARG A 123 2.80 -28.11 -8.71
CA ARG A 123 4.09 -28.11 -9.40
C ARG A 123 4.46 -26.67 -9.70
N GLY A 124 5.05 -26.01 -8.71
CA GLY A 124 5.67 -24.71 -8.88
C GLY A 124 6.83 -24.82 -9.86
N HIS A 125 6.69 -24.19 -11.03
CA HIS A 125 7.77 -24.01 -11.98
C HIS A 125 8.00 -22.50 -12.14
N LYS A 126 9.06 -22.03 -11.44
CA LYS A 126 9.68 -20.70 -11.46
C LYS A 126 8.71 -19.51 -11.52
N ASP A 127 8.35 -19.04 -10.33
CA ASP A 127 7.79 -17.72 -10.06
C ASP A 127 8.60 -16.61 -10.77
N ASN A 128 7.94 -15.91 -11.70
CA ASN A 128 8.43 -14.61 -12.19
C ASN A 128 8.23 -13.48 -11.17
N PHE A 129 7.68 -13.77 -9.98
CA PHE A 129 7.51 -12.80 -8.89
C PHE A 129 8.80 -12.52 -8.09
N TYR A 130 9.88 -13.28 -8.29
CA TYR A 130 11.12 -13.13 -7.50
C TYR A 130 12.36 -12.74 -8.33
N HIS A 131 12.20 -12.15 -9.51
CA HIS A 131 13.32 -11.67 -10.33
C HIS A 131 13.41 -10.15 -10.44
#